data_AF-A0A485KUD7-F1
#
_entry.id   AF-A0A485KUD7-F1
#
_cell.length_a   1.000
_cell.length_b   1.000
_cell.length_c   1.000
_cell.angle_alpha   90.00
_cell.angle_beta   90.00
_cell.angle_gamma   90.00
#
_symmetry.space_group_name_H-M   'P 1'
#
loop_
_entity.id
_entity.type
_entity.pdbx_description
1 polymer ?
#
loop_
_entity_poly.entity_id
_entity_poly.type
_entity_poly.pdbx_seq_one_letter_code
_entity_poly.pdbx_strand_id
1 'polypeptide(L)'
;MARKFILLLCLVGLSLFAAHAAPNGHAVAVVSVKSDDATQEHVCAADGTCSKNAAVAMATAAPAIFEPTLEWKEIQPNQAIPGGLHVRINLQTGKKEAKILTDDDDNVSPDAAGAHPTTNVYHKEGVLEKDEETPHRDENGRVIGESLYNALAQLPEPPTLDGMTIHEAYGKLTKEQFSAYIAKLWKLRQEELKEAAASIRDEAKYMQELIDTLVTPKTGDVDIHEANVVDALQHLEWEVQDLDKAKDFNTMGGLEATVQHLSAPSPRVRTMAAWVVGSAVKHYDQAQTWAVEAGALPPILKALAAVPTAVDDNRASVFAMQKKMLYALSSLLPAHEKAQRIFLRNDGLAILTQLLEHADVPPSIQHKTLVLARHLLLEHDLIDGPPALDHPLAAIQTYLRSPAFCIPTVAFLHKSETLGVRQQVDAIELMLAQVPPCAPLFQADAALRSTLSQLNQTWFTDMDMENEHKAESMRAIARLVHAITPTAV
;
A
#
# COMPACT_ATOMS: atom_id res chain seq x y z
N MET A 1 -17.85 10.73 69.59
CA MET A 1 -18.93 9.95 70.23
C MET A 1 -19.81 9.40 69.12
N ALA A 2 -19.96 8.06 69.09
CA ALA A 2 -20.99 7.24 68.41
C ALA A 2 -21.22 7.45 66.89
N ARG A 3 -21.34 6.47 66.00
CA ARG A 3 -21.43 4.98 65.97
C ARG A 3 -21.54 4.66 64.45
N LYS A 4 -20.68 3.90 63.75
CA LYS A 4 -20.53 2.43 63.64
C LYS A 4 -21.80 1.58 63.88
N PHE A 5 -22.04 0.62 62.97
CA PHE A 5 -23.18 -0.32 62.79
C PHE A 5 -24.29 0.25 61.88
N ILE A 6 -24.58 -0.30 60.69
CA ILE A 6 -25.16 -1.64 60.47
C ILE A 6 -24.65 -2.26 59.16
N LEU A 7 -24.37 -3.56 59.22
CA LEU A 7 -23.94 -4.50 58.19
C LEU A 7 -24.84 -5.72 58.37
N LEU A 8 -25.66 -6.13 57.38
CA LEU A 8 -26.01 -7.53 57.02
C LEU A 8 -27.24 -7.64 56.09
N LEU A 9 -27.18 -8.67 55.22
CA LEU A 9 -28.26 -9.37 54.47
C LEU A 9 -28.72 -8.70 53.15
N CYS A 10 -28.67 -9.31 51.96
CA CYS A 10 -28.74 -10.73 51.59
C CYS A 10 -27.92 -11.06 50.31
N LEU A 11 -27.11 -12.11 50.41
CA LEU A 11 -26.78 -13.03 49.30
C LEU A 11 -27.96 -13.98 49.10
N VAL A 12 -28.39 -14.23 47.86
CA VAL A 12 -28.86 -15.53 47.28
C VAL A 12 -29.34 -15.22 45.86
N GLY A 13 -28.80 -15.90 44.84
CA GLY A 13 -29.37 -15.85 43.49
C GLY A 13 -28.43 -16.21 42.34
N LEU A 14 -27.56 -17.21 42.50
CA LEU A 14 -26.82 -17.85 41.40
C LEU A 14 -27.31 -19.29 41.26
N SER A 15 -27.99 -19.60 40.16
CA SER A 15 -28.21 -20.95 39.65
C SER A 15 -28.68 -20.84 38.20
N LEU A 16 -27.80 -21.13 37.25
CA LEU A 16 -27.77 -22.36 36.47
C LEU A 16 -28.55 -22.25 35.14
N PHE A 17 -27.81 -22.01 34.06
CA PHE A 17 -27.97 -22.79 32.83
C PHE A 17 -26.58 -23.11 32.31
N ALA A 18 -26.11 -24.30 32.64
CA ALA A 18 -24.98 -24.94 32.00
C ALA A 18 -25.53 -25.79 30.85
N ALA A 19 -25.12 -25.49 29.62
CA ALA A 19 -25.16 -26.43 28.51
C ALA A 19 -23.72 -26.70 28.09
N HIS A 20 -23.27 -27.92 28.37
CA HIS A 20 -22.00 -28.48 27.90
C HIS A 20 -22.16 -28.90 26.44
N ALA A 21 -21.23 -28.49 25.57
CA ALA A 21 -20.81 -29.29 24.43
C ALA A 21 -19.32 -28.99 24.14
N ALA A 22 -18.58 -30.09 23.98
CA ALA A 22 -17.13 -30.23 24.06
C ALA A 22 -16.36 -29.71 22.81
N PRO A 23 -15.02 -29.65 22.87
CA PRO A 23 -14.17 -29.02 21.86
C PRO A 23 -13.78 -30.03 20.77
N ASN A 24 -13.89 -29.64 19.50
CA ASN A 24 -13.30 -30.40 18.40
C ASN A 24 -12.22 -29.55 17.73
N GLY A 25 -10.97 -29.99 17.90
CA GLY A 25 -9.87 -29.59 17.05
C GLY A 25 -9.86 -30.37 15.73
N HIS A 26 -9.03 -29.85 14.83
CA HIS A 26 -8.54 -30.43 13.57
C HIS A 26 -9.53 -30.49 12.39
N ALA A 27 -9.25 -29.70 11.36
CA ALA A 27 -8.56 -30.15 10.15
C ALA A 27 -8.95 -29.28 8.96
N VAL A 28 -7.95 -28.68 8.33
CA VAL A 28 -8.06 -28.04 7.01
C VAL A 28 -8.28 -29.15 5.99
N ALA A 29 -9.44 -29.16 5.33
CA ALA A 29 -9.73 -30.04 4.21
C ALA A 29 -9.46 -29.28 2.90
N VAL A 30 -8.38 -29.66 2.22
CA VAL A 30 -8.09 -29.29 0.83
C VAL A 30 -9.03 -30.11 -0.06
N VAL A 31 -9.93 -29.44 -0.78
CA VAL A 31 -10.74 -30.07 -1.84
C VAL A 31 -10.02 -29.85 -3.17
N SER A 32 -9.60 -30.95 -3.77
CA SER A 32 -9.02 -31.04 -5.11
C SER A 32 -10.13 -30.95 -6.16
N VAL A 33 -10.01 -30.05 -7.13
CA VAL A 33 -10.84 -30.04 -8.34
C VAL A 33 -9.97 -30.44 -9.53
N LYS A 34 -10.26 -31.63 -10.06
CA LYS A 34 -9.81 -32.09 -11.38
C LYS A 34 -10.52 -31.28 -12.46
N SER A 35 -9.72 -30.71 -13.35
CA SER A 35 -10.15 -30.29 -14.68
C SER A 35 -10.28 -31.53 -15.55
N ASP A 36 -11.42 -31.74 -16.20
CA ASP A 36 -11.51 -32.54 -17.42
C ASP A 36 -12.70 -32.10 -18.30
N ASP A 37 -12.32 -31.89 -19.55
CA ASP A 37 -13.03 -32.10 -20.80
C ASP A 37 -13.98 -31.05 -21.40
N ALA A 38 -13.66 -30.74 -22.66
CA ALA A 38 -14.28 -29.79 -23.55
C ALA A 38 -15.16 -30.55 -24.55
N THR A 39 -16.46 -30.26 -24.58
CA THR A 39 -17.33 -30.72 -25.68
C THR A 39 -17.40 -29.67 -26.77
N GLN A 40 -16.83 -30.04 -27.92
CA GLN A 40 -16.78 -29.27 -29.16
C GLN A 40 -18.08 -29.53 -29.97
N GLU A 41 -18.86 -28.49 -30.22
CA GLU A 41 -20.05 -28.58 -31.09
C GLU A 41 -19.67 -28.61 -32.58
N HIS A 42 -20.24 -29.57 -33.30
CA HIS A 42 -20.18 -29.71 -34.76
C HIS A 42 -21.25 -28.83 -35.42
N VAL A 43 -20.86 -28.02 -36.41
CA VAL A 43 -21.80 -27.39 -37.35
C VAL A 43 -21.47 -27.86 -38.76
N CYS A 44 -22.35 -28.68 -39.33
CA CYS A 44 -22.43 -28.96 -40.76
C CYS A 44 -23.73 -28.35 -41.29
N ALA A 45 -23.66 -27.56 -42.36
CA ALA A 45 -24.84 -27.03 -43.05
C ALA A 45 -25.22 -27.88 -44.28
N ALA A 46 -26.51 -27.87 -44.59
CA ALA A 46 -27.22 -28.76 -45.49
C ALA A 46 -26.92 -28.51 -46.97
N ASP A 47 -26.11 -29.38 -47.57
CA ASP A 47 -26.42 -30.13 -48.79
C ASP A 47 -25.26 -31.09 -49.08
N GLY A 48 -25.56 -32.38 -49.14
CA GLY A 48 -24.59 -33.47 -48.99
C GLY A 48 -23.66 -33.72 -50.17
N THR A 49 -22.64 -32.86 -50.38
CA THR A 49 -21.47 -33.20 -51.20
C THR A 49 -20.15 -32.67 -50.59
N CYS A 50 -19.25 -33.59 -50.19
CA CYS A 50 -17.84 -33.27 -49.96
C CYS A 50 -17.07 -33.51 -51.27
N SER A 51 -16.43 -32.48 -51.81
CA SER A 51 -15.46 -32.62 -52.92
C SER A 51 -14.16 -31.91 -52.64
N LYS A 52 -13.06 -32.58 -53.00
CA LYS A 52 -11.66 -32.19 -52.82
C LYS A 52 -11.23 -31.25 -53.96
N ASN A 53 -10.75 -30.05 -53.64
CA ASN A 53 -9.37 -29.58 -53.89
C ASN A 53 -9.25 -28.04 -53.89
N ALA A 54 -8.33 -27.59 -53.03
CA ALA A 54 -7.31 -26.57 -53.22
C ALA A 54 -7.68 -25.15 -53.72
N ALA A 55 -7.53 -24.17 -52.84
CA ALA A 55 -6.59 -23.06 -53.08
C ALA A 55 -6.26 -22.30 -51.77
N VAL A 56 -4.97 -22.40 -51.38
CA VAL A 56 -4.15 -21.39 -50.69
C VAL A 56 -4.69 -20.81 -49.37
N ALA A 57 -4.35 -21.47 -48.27
CA ALA A 57 -4.35 -20.87 -46.93
C ALA A 57 -2.92 -20.86 -46.39
N MET A 58 -2.37 -19.66 -46.22
CA MET A 58 -1.17 -19.39 -45.45
C MET A 58 -1.53 -19.57 -43.97
N ALA A 59 -1.43 -20.81 -43.48
CA ALA A 59 -1.67 -21.14 -42.08
C ALA A 59 -0.41 -20.78 -41.27
N THR A 60 -0.44 -19.63 -40.60
CA THR A 60 0.41 -19.41 -39.43
C THR A 60 -0.08 -20.34 -38.32
N ALA A 61 0.49 -21.55 -38.29
CA ALA A 61 0.35 -22.47 -37.17
C ALA A 61 0.86 -21.78 -35.90
N ALA A 62 0.13 -21.95 -34.80
CA ALA A 62 0.59 -21.55 -33.48
C ALA A 62 2.01 -22.12 -33.22
N PRO A 63 2.91 -21.37 -32.57
CA PRO A 63 4.27 -21.86 -32.35
C PRO A 63 4.21 -23.14 -31.51
N ALA A 64 4.85 -24.20 -32.02
CA ALA A 64 4.93 -25.47 -31.32
C ALA A 64 5.55 -25.25 -29.92
N ILE A 65 5.03 -25.94 -28.91
CA ILE A 65 5.63 -25.96 -27.58
C ILE A 65 6.90 -26.83 -27.65
N PHE A 66 7.96 -26.45 -26.92
CA PHE A 66 9.19 -27.21 -26.85
C PHE A 66 9.00 -28.51 -26.06
N GLU A 67 9.18 -29.65 -26.73
CA GLU A 67 9.16 -30.99 -26.12
C GLU A 67 10.52 -31.30 -25.49
N PRO A 68 10.61 -31.30 -24.15
CA PRO A 68 11.89 -31.40 -23.47
C PRO A 68 12.42 -32.83 -23.41
N THR A 69 13.74 -32.97 -23.47
CA THR A 69 14.46 -34.26 -23.38
C THR A 69 15.55 -34.19 -22.31
N LEU A 70 16.10 -35.34 -21.90
CA LEU A 70 17.22 -35.42 -20.95
C LEU A 70 18.54 -34.88 -21.55
N GLU A 71 18.66 -34.88 -22.87
CA GLU A 71 19.80 -34.33 -23.60
C GLU A 71 19.48 -32.92 -24.16
N TRP A 72 20.52 -32.13 -24.38
CA TRP A 72 20.42 -30.77 -24.91
C TRP A 72 19.84 -30.75 -26.32
N LYS A 73 18.72 -30.03 -26.47
CA LYS A 73 18.03 -29.89 -27.75
C LYS A 73 17.84 -28.43 -28.11
N GLU A 74 18.11 -28.09 -29.36
CA GLU A 74 18.00 -26.72 -29.89
C GLU A 74 16.54 -26.23 -29.88
N ILE A 75 16.36 -24.99 -29.46
CA ILE A 75 15.09 -24.29 -29.41
C ILE A 75 14.89 -23.51 -30.71
N GLN A 76 13.79 -23.76 -31.41
CA GLN A 76 13.51 -23.07 -32.67
C GLN A 76 13.10 -21.60 -32.43
N PRO A 77 13.33 -20.71 -33.42
CA PRO A 77 12.86 -19.33 -33.34
C PRO A 77 11.34 -19.29 -33.14
N ASN A 78 10.89 -18.55 -32.12
CA ASN A 78 9.49 -18.40 -31.70
C ASN A 78 8.84 -19.63 -31.04
N GLN A 79 9.61 -20.65 -30.63
CA GLN A 79 9.09 -21.81 -29.90
C GLN A 79 8.82 -21.47 -28.42
N ALA A 80 7.65 -21.87 -27.89
CA ALA A 80 7.32 -21.63 -26.48
C ALA A 80 7.99 -22.66 -25.56
N ILE A 81 8.66 -22.21 -24.49
CA ILE A 81 9.43 -23.07 -23.58
C ILE A 81 8.66 -23.26 -22.26
N PRO A 82 8.32 -24.50 -21.85
CA PRO A 82 7.74 -24.78 -20.53
C PRO A 82 8.69 -24.41 -19.38
N GLY A 83 8.12 -23.96 -18.25
CA GLY A 83 8.90 -23.68 -17.03
C GLY A 83 9.55 -24.94 -16.43
N GLY A 84 10.71 -24.79 -15.78
CA GLY A 84 11.43 -25.89 -15.13
C GLY A 84 12.48 -26.60 -16.00
N LEU A 85 12.83 -26.02 -17.16
CA LEU A 85 13.87 -26.55 -18.05
C LEU A 85 15.20 -25.82 -17.88
N HIS A 86 16.30 -26.55 -18.01
CA HIS A 86 17.63 -25.97 -18.03
C HIS A 86 17.92 -25.41 -19.43
N VAL A 87 18.04 -24.09 -19.56
CA VAL A 87 18.26 -23.39 -20.84
C VAL A 87 19.67 -22.80 -20.89
N ARG A 88 20.41 -22.99 -22.00
CA ARG A 88 21.73 -22.37 -22.22
C ARG A 88 21.89 -21.84 -23.65
N ILE A 89 22.91 -21.01 -23.86
CA ILE A 89 23.40 -20.62 -25.19
C ILE A 89 24.70 -21.38 -25.45
N ASN A 90 24.73 -22.18 -26.52
CA ASN A 90 25.92 -22.89 -26.94
C ASN A 90 26.92 -21.89 -27.55
N LEU A 91 28.08 -21.68 -26.91
CA LEU A 91 29.06 -20.67 -27.30
C LEU A 91 29.80 -20.98 -28.61
N GLN A 92 29.79 -22.24 -29.08
CA GLN A 92 30.37 -22.62 -30.37
C GLN A 92 29.39 -22.43 -31.53
N THR A 93 28.10 -22.61 -31.30
CA THR A 93 27.08 -22.56 -32.37
C THR A 93 26.18 -21.33 -32.31
N GLY A 94 26.21 -20.57 -31.21
CA GLY A 94 25.37 -19.40 -30.95
C GLY A 94 23.89 -19.70 -30.72
N LYS A 95 23.52 -20.99 -30.63
CA LYS A 95 22.12 -21.45 -30.57
C LYS A 95 21.65 -21.66 -29.13
N LYS A 96 20.35 -21.43 -28.88
CA LYS A 96 19.71 -21.69 -27.59
C LYS A 96 19.31 -23.17 -27.50
N GLU A 97 19.68 -23.84 -26.42
CA GLU A 97 19.38 -25.26 -26.17
C GLU A 97 18.67 -25.42 -24.82
N ALA A 98 17.79 -26.40 -24.67
CA ALA A 98 17.15 -26.75 -23.40
C ALA A 98 17.13 -28.26 -23.14
N LYS A 99 17.17 -28.68 -21.86
CA LYS A 99 16.99 -30.06 -21.38
C LYS A 99 16.20 -30.13 -20.06
N ILE A 100 15.70 -31.32 -19.71
CA ILE A 100 15.07 -31.65 -18.42
C ILE A 100 16.15 -31.80 -17.35
N LEU A 101 15.87 -31.31 -16.13
CA LEU A 101 16.70 -31.54 -14.95
C LEU A 101 16.42 -32.95 -14.39
N THR A 102 17.47 -33.73 -14.14
CA THR A 102 17.40 -34.98 -13.38
C THR A 102 18.04 -34.79 -12.01
N ASP A 103 17.56 -35.51 -11.00
CA ASP A 103 18.05 -35.46 -9.62
C ASP A 103 19.57 -35.72 -9.46
N ASP A 104 20.24 -36.28 -10.48
CA ASP A 104 21.71 -36.45 -10.51
C ASP A 104 22.49 -35.19 -10.95
N ASP A 105 21.81 -34.17 -11.50
CA ASP A 105 22.38 -32.84 -11.77
C ASP A 105 22.35 -31.94 -10.50
N ASP A 106 21.76 -32.42 -9.39
CA ASP A 106 21.49 -31.67 -8.14
C ASP A 106 22.58 -31.79 -7.06
N ASN A 107 23.84 -32.08 -7.43
CA ASN A 107 24.95 -31.95 -6.46
C ASN A 107 25.49 -30.51 -6.37
N VAL A 108 24.58 -29.55 -6.40
CA VAL A 108 24.77 -28.17 -5.92
C VAL A 108 23.58 -27.84 -5.04
N SER A 109 23.87 -27.59 -3.76
CA SER A 109 22.95 -27.35 -2.64
C SER A 109 21.72 -26.48 -2.99
N PRO A 110 20.54 -26.75 -2.38
CA PRO A 110 19.32 -26.02 -2.67
C PRO A 110 19.25 -24.75 -1.81
N ASP A 111 19.41 -23.59 -2.45
CA ASP A 111 18.87 -22.32 -1.95
C ASP A 111 18.59 -21.40 -3.14
N ALA A 112 17.43 -20.74 -3.10
CA ALA A 112 16.91 -19.71 -4.02
C ALA A 112 16.00 -20.17 -5.18
N ALA A 113 14.71 -20.34 -4.86
CA ALA A 113 13.65 -19.81 -5.71
C ALA A 113 13.22 -18.45 -5.14
N GLY A 114 13.44 -17.37 -5.91
CA GLY A 114 12.73 -16.09 -5.75
C GLY A 114 13.54 -14.90 -5.23
N ALA A 115 14.65 -14.53 -5.88
CA ALA A 115 15.27 -13.20 -5.70
C ALA A 115 15.50 -12.51 -7.05
N HIS A 116 14.93 -11.31 -7.18
CA HIS A 116 15.27 -10.30 -8.18
C HIS A 116 16.74 -9.87 -8.03
N PRO A 117 17.37 -9.26 -9.06
CA PRO A 117 18.82 -9.22 -9.18
C PRO A 117 19.43 -8.19 -8.22
N THR A 118 19.63 -8.58 -6.96
CA THR A 118 20.65 -7.95 -6.13
C THR A 118 21.99 -8.45 -6.64
N THR A 119 22.83 -7.55 -7.11
CA THR A 119 24.23 -7.82 -7.43
C THR A 119 24.98 -8.22 -6.16
N ASN A 120 24.82 -9.47 -5.75
CA ASN A 120 25.67 -10.12 -4.75
C ASN A 120 26.99 -10.47 -5.43
N VAL A 121 27.91 -9.52 -5.37
CA VAL A 121 29.32 -9.80 -5.61
C VAL A 121 29.82 -10.64 -4.43
N TYR A 122 30.24 -11.86 -4.73
CA TYR A 122 30.78 -12.84 -3.79
C TYR A 122 31.74 -12.20 -2.77
N HIS A 123 31.37 -12.27 -1.49
CA HIS A 123 32.34 -12.26 -0.40
C HIS A 123 33.11 -13.57 -0.44
N LYS A 124 34.35 -13.51 -0.95
CA LYS A 124 35.39 -14.46 -0.54
C LYS A 124 36.33 -13.68 0.36
N GLU A 125 36.33 -14.01 1.65
CA GLU A 125 37.34 -13.53 2.59
C GLU A 125 38.72 -14.01 2.12
N GLY A 126 39.38 -13.18 1.33
CA GLY A 126 40.78 -13.33 0.99
C GLY A 126 41.61 -12.79 2.14
N VAL A 127 42.23 -13.71 2.87
CA VAL A 127 43.31 -13.41 3.81
C VAL A 127 44.34 -12.54 3.10
N LEU A 128 44.66 -11.39 3.71
CA LEU A 128 45.69 -10.48 3.25
C LEU A 128 47.06 -11.14 3.40
N GLU A 129 47.55 -11.78 2.34
CA GLU A 129 48.97 -12.07 2.18
C GLU A 129 49.67 -10.82 1.65
N LYS A 130 50.71 -10.40 2.37
CA LYS A 130 51.66 -9.37 1.93
C LYS A 130 52.57 -9.98 0.87
N ASP A 131 52.20 -9.82 -0.40
CA ASP A 131 53.08 -10.24 -1.49
C ASP A 131 53.63 -9.08 -2.31
N GLU A 132 54.91 -9.26 -2.65
CA GLU A 132 55.78 -8.40 -3.43
C GLU A 132 55.29 -8.17 -4.87
N GLU A 133 55.78 -7.09 -5.48
CA GLU A 133 55.47 -6.57 -6.81
C GLU A 133 55.55 -7.63 -7.93
N THR A 134 54.44 -8.32 -8.22
CA THR A 134 54.23 -8.97 -9.51
C THR A 134 52.86 -8.58 -10.09
N PRO A 135 52.73 -8.41 -11.42
CA PRO A 135 51.48 -7.96 -12.03
C PRO A 135 50.39 -9.00 -11.81
N HIS A 136 49.34 -8.63 -11.06
CA HIS A 136 48.18 -9.49 -10.84
C HIS A 136 47.55 -9.90 -12.18
N ARG A 137 47.28 -11.20 -12.30
CA ARG A 137 46.64 -11.82 -13.46
C ARG A 137 45.28 -12.36 -13.03
N ASP A 138 44.28 -12.26 -13.91
CA ASP A 138 42.97 -12.89 -13.67
C ASP A 138 43.05 -14.43 -13.85
N GLU A 139 41.95 -15.12 -13.55
CA GLU A 139 41.78 -16.58 -13.73
C GLU A 139 42.04 -17.06 -15.17
N ASN A 140 42.03 -16.15 -16.14
CA ASN A 140 42.30 -16.39 -17.55
C ASN A 140 43.71 -15.95 -17.99
N GLY A 141 44.57 -15.57 -17.04
CA GLY A 141 45.96 -15.19 -17.27
C GLY A 141 46.18 -13.80 -17.89
N ARG A 142 45.14 -12.98 -18.03
CA ARG A 142 45.23 -11.61 -18.57
C ARG A 142 45.78 -10.67 -17.51
N VAL A 143 46.59 -9.71 -17.95
CA VAL A 143 47.09 -8.63 -17.08
C VAL A 143 45.90 -7.77 -16.69
N ILE A 144 45.60 -7.68 -15.39
CA ILE A 144 44.41 -6.96 -14.87
C ILE A 144 44.37 -5.50 -15.35
N GLY A 145 45.52 -4.92 -15.70
CA GLY A 145 45.66 -3.56 -16.23
C GLY A 145 44.76 -3.22 -17.42
N GLU A 146 44.66 -4.08 -18.45
CA GLU A 146 43.88 -3.75 -19.65
C GLU A 146 42.37 -3.93 -19.43
N SER A 147 41.97 -4.99 -18.73
CA SER A 147 40.55 -5.22 -18.39
C SER A 147 40.01 -4.12 -17.47
N LEU A 148 40.80 -3.74 -16.47
CA LEU A 148 40.42 -2.71 -15.52
C LEU A 148 40.44 -1.31 -16.16
N TYR A 149 41.41 -1.05 -17.04
CA TYR A 149 41.40 0.16 -17.88
C TYR A 149 40.09 0.27 -18.66
N ASN A 150 39.70 -0.78 -19.38
CA ASN A 150 38.49 -0.76 -20.20
C ASN A 150 37.23 -0.49 -19.38
N ALA A 151 37.14 -1.01 -18.15
CA ALA A 151 36.01 -0.76 -17.26
C ALA A 151 36.00 0.68 -16.71
N LEU A 152 37.14 1.17 -16.22
CA LEU A 152 37.25 2.49 -15.59
C LEU A 152 37.23 3.65 -16.59
N ALA A 153 37.72 3.43 -17.81
CA ALA A 153 37.74 4.42 -18.89
C ALA A 153 36.35 4.71 -19.48
N GLN A 154 35.35 3.85 -19.21
CA GLN A 154 33.97 4.01 -19.68
C GLN A 154 33.07 4.74 -18.67
N LEU A 155 33.58 5.08 -17.49
CA LEU A 155 32.82 5.83 -16.49
C LEU A 155 32.53 7.26 -17.01
N PRO A 156 31.35 7.85 -16.69
CA PRO A 156 31.02 9.23 -17.07
C PRO A 156 32.06 10.24 -16.58
N GLU A 157 32.61 9.99 -15.39
CA GLU A 157 33.75 10.70 -14.81
C GLU A 157 34.89 9.71 -14.60
N PRO A 158 35.85 9.63 -15.55
CA PRO A 158 36.98 8.72 -15.42
C PRO A 158 37.82 9.06 -14.20
N PRO A 159 38.27 8.07 -13.44
CA PRO A 159 39.04 8.30 -12.23
C PRO A 159 40.36 9.01 -12.54
N THR A 160 40.77 9.86 -11.62
CA THR A 160 42.06 10.54 -11.64
C THR A 160 42.91 10.08 -10.46
N LEU A 161 44.20 9.91 -10.69
CA LEU A 161 45.17 9.59 -9.65
C LEU A 161 46.45 10.37 -9.93
N ASP A 162 46.99 11.01 -8.90
CA ASP A 162 48.19 11.85 -8.98
C ASP A 162 48.08 12.97 -10.04
N GLY A 163 46.87 13.51 -10.26
CA GLY A 163 46.59 14.60 -11.19
C GLY A 163 46.50 14.21 -12.67
N MET A 164 46.56 12.91 -13.00
CA MET A 164 46.37 12.37 -14.35
C MET A 164 45.07 11.58 -14.44
N THR A 165 44.35 11.74 -15.54
CA THR A 165 43.21 10.87 -15.88
C THR A 165 43.70 9.49 -16.33
N ILE A 166 42.84 8.48 -16.22
CA ILE A 166 43.17 7.13 -16.67
C ILE A 166 43.54 7.06 -18.17
N HIS A 167 42.93 7.91 -19.01
CA HIS A 167 43.27 8.02 -20.43
C HIS A 167 44.66 8.62 -20.66
N GLU A 168 45.02 9.66 -19.90
CA GLU A 168 46.35 10.27 -19.98
C GLU A 168 47.44 9.32 -19.46
N ALA A 169 47.13 8.58 -18.40
CA ALA A 169 48.01 7.56 -17.85
C ALA A 169 48.28 6.44 -18.88
N TYR A 170 47.25 5.95 -19.58
CA TYR A 170 47.40 4.93 -20.62
C TYR A 170 48.24 5.39 -21.82
N GLY A 171 48.14 6.67 -22.19
CA GLY A 171 48.90 7.25 -23.30
C GLY A 171 50.34 7.66 -22.96
N LYS A 172 50.65 8.00 -21.70
CA LYS A 172 51.94 8.59 -21.29
C LYS A 172 52.88 7.63 -20.54
N LEU A 173 52.37 6.60 -19.87
CA LEU A 173 53.16 5.69 -19.03
C LEU A 173 53.61 4.45 -19.84
N THR A 174 54.73 3.82 -19.44
CA THR A 174 55.08 2.49 -19.98
C THR A 174 54.10 1.43 -19.47
N LYS A 175 54.09 0.23 -20.07
CA LYS A 175 53.17 -0.85 -19.65
C LYS A 175 53.34 -1.22 -18.17
N GLU A 176 54.58 -1.23 -17.69
CA GLU A 176 54.93 -1.54 -16.29
C GLU A 176 54.51 -0.41 -15.35
N GLN A 177 54.71 0.84 -15.75
CA GLN A 177 54.30 2.00 -14.96
C GLN A 177 52.77 2.15 -14.93
N PHE A 178 52.09 1.85 -16.05
CA PHE A 178 50.65 1.87 -16.15
C PHE A 178 50.02 0.75 -15.32
N SER A 179 50.59 -0.46 -15.31
CA SER A 179 50.08 -1.54 -14.47
C SER A 179 50.22 -1.23 -12.97
N ALA A 180 51.32 -0.60 -12.55
CA ALA A 180 51.50 -0.10 -11.19
C ALA A 180 50.50 1.03 -10.84
N TYR A 181 50.30 1.97 -11.77
CA TYR A 181 49.32 3.05 -11.64
C TYR A 181 47.90 2.49 -11.46
N ILE A 182 47.50 1.53 -12.31
CA ILE A 182 46.19 0.87 -12.24
C ILE A 182 46.05 0.05 -10.96
N ALA A 183 47.10 -0.64 -10.49
CA ALA A 183 47.06 -1.36 -9.23
C ALA A 183 46.85 -0.42 -8.02
N LYS A 184 47.50 0.75 -8.02
CA LYS A 184 47.30 1.79 -6.99
C LYS A 184 45.89 2.36 -7.05
N LEU A 185 45.41 2.69 -8.25
CA LEU A 185 44.05 3.21 -8.48
C LEU A 185 42.97 2.19 -8.08
N TRP A 186 43.19 0.92 -8.41
CA TRP A 186 42.31 -0.17 -8.00
C TRP A 186 42.18 -0.26 -6.49
N LYS A 187 43.30 -0.25 -5.76
CA LYS A 187 43.30 -0.30 -4.29
C LYS A 187 42.54 0.88 -3.68
N LEU A 188 42.79 2.09 -4.18
CA LEU A 188 42.08 3.30 -3.72
C LEU A 188 40.57 3.17 -3.96
N ARG A 189 40.16 2.75 -5.17
CA ARG A 189 38.75 2.63 -5.51
C ARG A 189 38.04 1.52 -4.73
N GLN A 190 38.73 0.42 -4.43
CA GLN A 190 38.20 -0.65 -3.58
C GLN A 190 37.97 -0.15 -2.15
N GLU A 191 38.86 0.69 -1.62
CA GLU A 191 38.69 1.31 -0.32
C GLU A 191 37.50 2.29 -0.31
N GLU A 192 37.39 3.15 -1.34
CA GLU A 192 36.24 4.05 -1.50
C GLU A 192 34.91 3.30 -1.64
N LEU A 193 34.86 2.22 -2.43
CA LEU A 193 33.66 1.40 -2.59
C LEU A 193 33.30 0.68 -1.29
N LYS A 194 34.31 0.23 -0.52
CA LYS A 194 34.10 -0.40 0.77
C LYS A 194 33.56 0.60 1.80
N GLU A 195 34.08 1.81 1.83
CA GLU A 195 33.59 2.89 2.69
C GLU A 195 32.16 3.31 2.29
N ALA A 196 31.92 3.50 1.00
CA ALA A 196 30.59 3.80 0.47
C ALA A 196 29.59 2.69 0.85
N ALA A 197 29.94 1.42 0.61
CA ALA A 197 29.11 0.27 0.96
C ALA A 197 28.83 0.19 2.48
N ALA A 198 29.82 0.49 3.32
CA ALA A 198 29.65 0.52 4.77
C ALA A 198 28.77 1.70 5.24
N SER A 199 28.69 2.78 4.46
CA SER A 199 27.82 3.93 4.76
C SER A 199 26.37 3.75 4.29
N ILE A 200 26.10 2.76 3.44
CA ILE A 200 24.73 2.44 3.00
C ILE A 200 24.01 1.74 4.15
N ARG A 201 22.87 2.31 4.57
CA ARG A 201 22.01 1.71 5.57
C ARG A 201 21.38 0.43 5.02
N ASP A 202 21.44 -0.64 5.81
CA ASP A 202 20.67 -1.85 5.53
C ASP A 202 19.20 -1.59 5.87
N GLU A 203 18.40 -1.35 4.82
CA GLU A 203 16.98 -1.00 4.95
C GLU A 203 16.14 -2.12 5.58
N ALA A 204 16.45 -3.38 5.26
CA ALA A 204 15.73 -4.53 5.81
C ALA A 204 16.01 -4.68 7.30
N LYS A 205 17.29 -4.58 7.68
CA LYS A 205 17.69 -4.64 9.10
C LYS A 205 17.11 -3.46 9.88
N TYR A 206 17.17 -2.26 9.33
CA TYR A 206 16.61 -1.07 9.98
C TYR A 206 15.10 -1.23 10.22
N MET A 207 14.35 -1.69 9.21
CA MET A 207 12.92 -1.94 9.36
C MET A 207 12.63 -3.03 10.39
N GLN A 208 13.42 -4.10 10.42
CA GLN A 208 13.29 -5.16 11.43
C GLN A 208 13.54 -4.63 12.85
N GLU A 209 14.55 -3.78 13.06
CA GLU A 209 14.82 -3.16 14.37
C GLU A 209 13.64 -2.30 14.86
N LEU A 210 12.97 -1.60 13.95
CA LEU A 210 11.75 -0.85 14.26
C LEU A 210 10.58 -1.78 14.62
N ILE A 211 10.38 -2.87 13.88
CA ILE A 211 9.35 -3.88 14.15
C ILE A 211 9.60 -4.57 15.50
N ASP A 212 10.85 -4.93 15.80
CA ASP A 212 11.26 -5.55 17.06
C ASP A 212 10.90 -4.66 18.25
N THR A 213 11.04 -3.34 18.09
CA THR A 213 10.62 -2.36 19.11
C THR A 213 9.11 -2.41 19.37
N LEU A 214 8.28 -2.67 18.37
CA LEU A 214 6.82 -2.77 18.52
C LEU A 214 6.38 -4.01 19.30
N VAL A 215 7.10 -5.12 19.15
CA VAL A 215 6.76 -6.42 19.77
C VAL A 215 7.50 -6.64 21.10
N THR A 216 8.47 -5.79 21.42
CA THR A 216 9.21 -5.85 22.68
C THR A 216 8.23 -5.76 23.86
N PRO A 217 8.27 -6.73 24.81
CA PRO A 217 7.40 -6.70 25.97
C PRO A 217 7.59 -5.43 26.80
N LYS A 218 6.53 -4.97 27.44
CA LYS A 218 6.56 -3.82 28.37
C LYS A 218 7.39 -4.18 29.62
N THR A 219 8.70 -4.03 29.54
CA THR A 219 9.64 -4.25 30.65
C THR A 219 10.31 -2.94 31.04
N GLY A 220 10.28 -2.60 32.33
CA GLY A 220 10.89 -1.38 32.84
C GLY A 220 9.92 -0.19 32.91
N ASP A 221 10.44 1.01 32.69
CA ASP A 221 9.68 2.26 32.75
C ASP A 221 8.67 2.33 31.59
N VAL A 222 7.39 2.52 31.95
CA VAL A 222 6.27 2.54 31.00
C VAL A 222 6.35 3.73 30.06
N ASP A 223 6.80 4.89 30.56
CA ASP A 223 6.87 6.12 29.76
C ASP A 223 8.02 6.03 28.75
N ILE A 224 9.14 5.41 29.13
CA ILE A 224 10.26 5.15 28.20
C ILE A 224 9.85 4.14 27.13
N HIS A 225 9.19 3.04 27.52
CA HIS A 225 8.72 2.06 26.55
C HIS A 225 7.69 2.68 25.58
N GLU A 226 6.75 3.48 26.08
CA GLU A 226 5.82 4.22 25.23
C GLU A 226 6.55 5.15 24.26
N ALA A 227 7.56 5.91 24.72
CA ALA A 227 8.33 6.81 23.88
C ALA A 227 9.06 6.06 22.75
N ASN A 228 9.68 4.91 23.07
CA ASN A 228 10.37 4.09 22.07
C ASN A 228 9.40 3.53 21.02
N VAL A 229 8.22 3.05 21.44
CA VAL A 229 7.20 2.56 20.50
C VAL A 229 6.68 3.70 19.61
N VAL A 230 6.44 4.90 20.18
CA VAL A 230 6.01 6.07 19.40
C VAL A 230 7.07 6.49 18.38
N ASP A 231 8.34 6.51 18.77
CA ASP A 231 9.47 6.83 17.87
C ASP A 231 9.63 5.80 16.75
N ALA A 232 9.56 4.51 17.09
CA ALA A 232 9.62 3.43 16.10
C ALA A 232 8.46 3.51 15.10
N LEU A 233 7.24 3.74 15.56
CA LEU A 233 6.08 3.95 14.68
C LEU A 233 6.23 5.20 13.81
N GLN A 234 6.87 6.26 14.30
CA GLN A 234 7.13 7.46 13.51
C GLN A 234 8.11 7.19 12.37
N HIS A 235 9.18 6.45 12.63
CA HIS A 235 10.10 6.04 11.57
C HIS A 235 9.46 5.06 10.59
N LEU A 236 8.69 4.08 11.08
CA LEU A 236 7.95 3.17 10.22
C LEU A 236 6.98 3.91 9.30
N GLU A 237 6.31 4.96 9.79
CA GLU A 237 5.39 5.75 8.97
C GLU A 237 6.08 6.33 7.73
N TRP A 238 7.33 6.80 7.88
CA TRP A 238 8.14 7.29 6.76
C TRP A 238 8.51 6.17 5.79
N GLU A 239 8.96 5.03 6.31
CA GLU A 239 9.41 3.91 5.49
C GLU A 239 8.27 3.30 4.66
N VAL A 240 7.08 3.15 5.24
CA VAL A 240 5.93 2.51 4.56
C VAL A 240 5.21 3.42 3.56
N GLN A 241 5.69 4.66 3.33
CA GLN A 241 5.19 5.49 2.21
C GLN A 241 5.68 4.96 0.86
N ASP A 242 6.78 4.21 0.85
CA ASP A 242 7.27 3.47 -0.31
C ASP A 242 6.54 2.12 -0.40
N LEU A 243 6.00 1.79 -1.58
CA LEU A 243 5.19 0.59 -1.79
C LEU A 243 5.99 -0.70 -1.66
N ASP A 244 7.26 -0.71 -2.09
CA ASP A 244 8.13 -1.89 -1.97
C ASP A 244 8.46 -2.12 -0.50
N LYS A 245 8.77 -1.04 0.24
CA LYS A 245 8.98 -1.11 1.69
C LYS A 245 7.73 -1.49 2.47
N ALA A 246 6.54 -1.05 2.05
CA ALA A 246 5.28 -1.46 2.67
C ALA A 246 5.02 -2.97 2.50
N LYS A 247 5.43 -3.55 1.38
CA LYS A 247 5.37 -4.99 1.14
C LYS A 247 6.38 -5.75 2.01
N ASP A 248 7.61 -5.28 2.12
CA ASP A 248 8.62 -5.87 3.01
C ASP A 248 8.18 -5.79 4.48
N PHE A 249 7.65 -4.63 4.89
CA PHE A 249 7.07 -4.39 6.20
C PHE A 249 5.97 -5.38 6.56
N ASN A 250 5.06 -5.66 5.63
CA ASN A 250 4.05 -6.69 5.83
C ASN A 250 4.66 -8.10 5.90
N THR A 251 5.62 -8.40 5.02
CA THR A 251 6.31 -9.71 4.96
C THR A 251 7.05 -10.03 6.26
N MET A 252 7.63 -9.01 6.91
CA MET A 252 8.27 -9.12 8.23
C MET A 252 7.28 -9.14 9.41
N GLY A 253 5.96 -9.13 9.17
CA GLY A 253 4.93 -9.12 10.21
C GLY A 253 4.70 -7.75 10.86
N GLY A 254 5.35 -6.70 10.35
CA GLY A 254 5.26 -5.35 10.90
C GLY A 254 3.86 -4.74 10.83
N LEU A 255 3.12 -5.02 9.74
CA LEU A 255 1.74 -4.53 9.60
C LEU A 255 0.81 -5.14 10.65
N GLU A 256 0.90 -6.46 10.86
CA GLU A 256 0.11 -7.16 11.88
C GLU A 256 0.45 -6.63 13.29
N ALA A 257 1.75 -6.50 13.61
CA ALA A 257 2.20 -5.93 14.88
C ALA A 257 1.67 -4.50 15.09
N THR A 258 1.67 -3.68 14.04
CA THR A 258 1.15 -2.30 14.10
C THR A 258 -0.37 -2.27 14.32
N VAL A 259 -1.12 -3.18 13.68
CA VAL A 259 -2.57 -3.26 13.86
C VAL A 259 -2.94 -3.57 15.31
N GLN A 260 -2.16 -4.38 16.03
CA GLN A 260 -2.37 -4.64 17.47
C GLN A 260 -2.27 -3.35 18.30
N HIS A 261 -1.40 -2.42 17.92
CA HIS A 261 -1.23 -1.12 18.59
C HIS A 261 -2.38 -0.13 18.35
N LEU A 262 -3.32 -0.40 17.42
CA LEU A 262 -4.55 0.40 17.27
C LEU A 262 -5.45 0.33 18.51
N SER A 263 -5.30 -0.69 19.34
CA SER A 263 -6.02 -0.86 20.62
C SER A 263 -5.15 -0.55 21.85
N ALA A 264 -3.99 0.07 21.67
CA ALA A 264 -3.10 0.39 22.79
C ALA A 264 -3.77 1.31 23.83
N PRO A 265 -3.39 1.22 25.12
CA PRO A 265 -3.90 2.11 26.16
C PRO A 265 -3.60 3.59 25.88
N SER A 266 -2.39 3.88 25.39
CA SER A 266 -1.96 5.25 25.10
C SER A 266 -2.59 5.77 23.80
N PRO A 267 -3.28 6.93 23.82
CA PRO A 267 -3.77 7.56 22.60
C PRO A 267 -2.64 7.98 21.67
N ARG A 268 -1.43 8.24 22.18
CA ARG A 268 -0.26 8.61 21.35
C ARG A 268 0.18 7.43 20.49
N VAL A 269 0.31 6.25 21.09
CA VAL A 269 0.63 5.00 20.37
C VAL A 269 -0.44 4.70 19.32
N ARG A 270 -1.74 4.77 19.70
CA ARG A 270 -2.85 4.58 18.75
C ARG A 270 -2.81 5.57 17.58
N THR A 271 -2.45 6.83 17.85
CA THR A 271 -2.33 7.88 16.82
C THR A 271 -1.28 7.49 15.78
N MET A 272 -0.10 7.06 16.24
CA MET A 272 1.00 6.69 15.36
C MET A 272 0.73 5.38 14.63
N ALA A 273 0.20 4.37 15.31
CA ALA A 273 -0.19 3.10 14.68
C ALA A 273 -1.20 3.32 13.55
N ALA A 274 -2.22 4.14 13.78
CA ALA A 274 -3.19 4.49 12.73
C ALA A 274 -2.56 5.25 11.57
N TRP A 275 -1.55 6.08 11.82
CA TRP A 275 -0.82 6.77 10.75
C TRP A 275 -0.03 5.77 9.90
N VAL A 276 0.76 4.89 10.52
CA VAL A 276 1.50 3.83 9.80
C VAL A 276 0.56 2.97 8.96
N VAL A 277 -0.53 2.45 9.55
CA VAL A 277 -1.52 1.65 8.81
C VAL A 277 -2.10 2.45 7.64
N GLY A 278 -2.49 3.70 7.87
CA GLY A 278 -3.05 4.55 6.83
C GLY A 278 -2.08 4.86 5.69
N SER A 279 -0.80 5.01 5.97
CA SER A 279 0.26 5.27 4.98
C SER A 279 0.57 4.00 4.18
N ALA A 280 0.74 2.86 4.85
CA ALA A 280 1.09 1.58 4.22
C ALA A 280 0.05 1.09 3.20
N VAL A 281 -1.24 1.39 3.43
CA VAL A 281 -2.34 0.89 2.58
C VAL A 281 -2.83 1.91 1.55
N LYS A 282 -2.33 3.15 1.60
CA LYS A 282 -2.86 4.25 0.79
C LYS A 282 -2.63 3.97 -0.70
N HIS A 283 -3.72 3.89 -1.46
CA HIS A 283 -3.69 3.55 -2.90
C HIS A 283 -2.99 2.22 -3.20
N TYR A 284 -3.00 1.28 -2.26
CA TYR A 284 -2.36 -0.02 -2.40
C TYR A 284 -3.33 -1.15 -2.01
N ASP A 285 -4.06 -1.67 -2.99
CA ASP A 285 -5.14 -2.68 -2.82
C ASP A 285 -4.67 -3.94 -2.06
N GLN A 286 -3.48 -4.43 -2.38
CA GLN A 286 -2.92 -5.59 -1.70
C GLN A 286 -2.68 -5.32 -0.20
N ALA A 287 -2.16 -4.14 0.15
CA ALA A 287 -1.96 -3.75 1.54
C ALA A 287 -3.26 -3.43 2.28
N GLN A 288 -4.28 -2.90 1.59
CA GLN A 288 -5.63 -2.80 2.15
C GLN A 288 -6.15 -4.19 2.55
N THR A 289 -5.98 -5.20 1.69
CA THR A 289 -6.37 -6.59 1.98
C THR A 289 -5.64 -7.11 3.22
N TRP A 290 -4.31 -6.95 3.30
CA TRP A 290 -3.52 -7.39 4.46
C TRP A 290 -3.98 -6.74 5.76
N ALA A 291 -4.19 -5.42 5.77
CA ALA A 291 -4.63 -4.71 6.98
C ALA A 291 -6.05 -5.11 7.40
N VAL A 292 -6.95 -5.37 6.45
CA VAL A 292 -8.29 -5.88 6.71
C VAL A 292 -8.24 -7.27 7.33
N GLU A 293 -7.36 -8.14 6.83
CA GLU A 293 -7.16 -9.50 7.34
C GLU A 293 -6.50 -9.52 8.72
N ALA A 294 -5.59 -8.58 8.98
CA ALA A 294 -5.03 -8.33 10.32
C ALA A 294 -6.05 -7.75 11.30
N GLY A 295 -7.27 -7.38 10.86
CA GLY A 295 -8.34 -6.90 11.73
C GLY A 295 -8.26 -5.41 12.08
N ALA A 296 -7.74 -4.56 11.19
CA ALA A 296 -7.57 -3.12 11.45
C ALA A 296 -8.89 -2.35 11.62
N LEU A 297 -9.97 -2.76 10.95
CA LEU A 297 -11.22 -1.98 10.89
C LEU A 297 -11.97 -1.85 12.24
N PRO A 298 -12.24 -2.92 13.00
CA PRO A 298 -12.94 -2.81 14.28
C PRO A 298 -12.29 -1.85 15.30
N PRO A 299 -10.96 -1.89 15.56
CA PRO A 299 -10.35 -0.95 16.51
C PRO A 299 -10.37 0.50 16.00
N ILE A 300 -10.23 0.72 14.69
CA ILE A 300 -10.39 2.05 14.08
C ILE A 300 -11.80 2.60 14.34
N LEU A 301 -12.85 1.81 14.06
CA LEU A 301 -14.24 2.25 14.24
C LEU A 301 -14.59 2.47 15.71
N LYS A 302 -14.13 1.60 16.60
CA LYS A 302 -14.29 1.79 18.05
C LYS A 302 -13.65 3.10 18.54
N ALA A 303 -12.48 3.44 18.02
CA ALA A 303 -11.79 4.68 18.37
C ALA A 303 -12.50 5.93 17.84
N LEU A 304 -13.12 5.84 16.66
CA LEU A 304 -13.92 6.91 16.06
C LEU A 304 -15.27 7.11 16.77
N ALA A 305 -15.88 6.05 17.30
CA ALA A 305 -17.13 6.13 18.05
C ALA A 305 -16.99 6.80 19.43
N ALA A 306 -15.76 6.86 19.97
CA ALA A 306 -15.50 7.48 21.28
C ALA A 306 -15.66 9.00 21.20
N VAL A 307 -16.57 9.60 21.97
CA VAL A 307 -16.68 11.06 22.05
C VAL A 307 -16.18 11.54 23.42
N PRO A 308 -15.03 12.25 23.48
CA PRO A 308 -14.53 12.82 24.73
C PRO A 308 -15.48 13.87 25.30
N THR A 309 -15.78 13.78 26.58
CA THR A 309 -16.57 14.79 27.29
C THR A 309 -15.74 16.06 27.53
N ALA A 310 -16.40 17.17 27.85
CA ALA A 310 -15.72 18.45 28.10
C ALA A 310 -14.79 18.44 29.32
N VAL A 311 -14.88 17.41 30.17
CA VAL A 311 -14.11 17.25 31.42
C VAL A 311 -12.85 16.41 31.20
N ASP A 312 -12.63 15.87 30.01
CA ASP A 312 -11.51 14.98 29.74
C ASP A 312 -10.22 15.78 29.49
N ASP A 313 -9.27 15.73 30.43
CA ASP A 313 -7.93 16.33 30.28
C ASP A 313 -7.17 15.85 29.03
N ASN A 314 -7.56 14.68 28.49
CA ASN A 314 -6.99 14.06 27.30
C ASN A 314 -7.76 14.34 26.01
N ARG A 315 -8.73 15.27 26.00
CA ARG A 315 -9.57 15.57 24.82
C ARG A 315 -8.75 15.86 23.55
N ALA A 316 -7.69 16.67 23.66
CA ALA A 316 -6.85 17.02 22.53
C ALA A 316 -6.11 15.79 21.93
N SER A 317 -5.61 14.90 22.79
CA SER A 317 -4.92 13.68 22.33
C SER A 317 -5.88 12.68 21.72
N VAL A 318 -7.12 12.59 22.21
CA VAL A 318 -8.15 11.76 21.58
C VAL A 318 -8.53 12.29 20.19
N PHE A 319 -8.73 13.61 20.03
CA PHE A 319 -9.01 14.17 18.70
C PHE A 319 -7.82 14.04 17.74
N ALA A 320 -6.57 14.14 18.22
CA ALA A 320 -5.38 13.85 17.41
C ALA A 320 -5.38 12.40 16.90
N MET A 321 -5.69 11.46 17.80
CA MET A 321 -5.82 10.03 17.49
C MET A 321 -6.95 9.77 16.49
N GLN A 322 -8.13 10.35 16.68
CA GLN A 322 -9.27 10.19 15.77
C GLN A 322 -8.99 10.73 14.37
N LYS A 323 -8.26 11.86 14.25
CA LYS A 323 -7.83 12.36 12.94
C LYS A 323 -7.00 11.34 12.17
N LYS A 324 -6.13 10.58 12.84
CA LYS A 324 -5.32 9.52 12.22
C LYS A 324 -6.10 8.22 11.99
N MET A 325 -7.02 7.86 12.88
CA MET A 325 -7.96 6.76 12.66
C MET A 325 -8.84 7.01 11.42
N LEU A 326 -9.32 8.23 11.23
CA LEU A 326 -10.12 8.61 10.08
C LEU A 326 -9.28 8.66 8.79
N TYR A 327 -8.00 9.03 8.89
CA TYR A 327 -7.05 8.89 7.79
C TYR A 327 -6.87 7.43 7.38
N ALA A 328 -6.60 6.53 8.35
CA ALA A 328 -6.49 5.09 8.09
C ALA A 328 -7.77 4.52 7.46
N LEU A 329 -8.94 4.88 8.00
CA LEU A 329 -10.23 4.48 7.45
C LEU A 329 -10.40 4.97 6.01
N SER A 330 -10.02 6.21 5.73
CA SER A 330 -10.10 6.80 4.38
C SER A 330 -9.13 6.16 3.39
N SER A 331 -8.03 5.58 3.87
CA SER A 331 -7.11 4.79 3.04
C SER A 331 -7.60 3.35 2.84
N LEU A 332 -8.35 2.77 3.78
CA LEU A 332 -8.79 1.35 3.75
C LEU A 332 -10.09 1.11 2.98
N LEU A 333 -11.02 2.06 2.99
CA LEU A 333 -12.36 1.86 2.42
C LEU A 333 -12.46 1.96 0.89
N PRO A 334 -11.79 2.93 0.23
CA PRO A 334 -12.02 3.13 -1.19
C PRO A 334 -11.55 1.93 -2.02
N ALA A 335 -12.36 1.57 -3.02
CA ALA A 335 -12.13 0.48 -3.97
C ALA A 335 -11.99 -0.92 -3.33
N HIS A 336 -12.39 -1.09 -2.07
CA HIS A 336 -12.16 -2.33 -1.33
C HIS A 336 -13.44 -2.89 -0.69
N GLU A 337 -14.16 -3.72 -1.44
CA GLU A 337 -15.50 -4.24 -1.10
C GLU A 337 -15.56 -4.92 0.28
N LYS A 338 -14.56 -5.77 0.60
CA LYS A 338 -14.48 -6.47 1.90
C LYS A 338 -14.38 -5.48 3.07
N ALA A 339 -13.65 -4.38 2.89
CA ALA A 339 -13.53 -3.34 3.91
C ALA A 339 -14.85 -2.60 4.09
N GLN A 340 -15.50 -2.24 2.98
CA GLN A 340 -16.80 -1.57 2.98
C GLN A 340 -17.89 -2.44 3.65
N ARG A 341 -17.89 -3.76 3.43
CA ARG A 341 -18.79 -4.69 4.12
C ARG A 341 -18.53 -4.76 5.63
N ILE A 342 -17.27 -4.82 6.06
CA ILE A 342 -16.93 -4.80 7.48
C ILE A 342 -17.32 -3.46 8.12
N PHE A 343 -17.09 -2.35 7.43
CA PHE A 343 -17.51 -1.01 7.85
C PHE A 343 -19.02 -0.93 8.09
N LEU A 344 -19.83 -1.43 7.15
CA LEU A 344 -21.29 -1.49 7.31
C LEU A 344 -21.73 -2.36 8.50
N ARG A 345 -21.09 -3.51 8.71
CA ARG A 345 -21.41 -4.41 9.83
C ARG A 345 -21.05 -3.87 11.21
N ASN A 346 -20.21 -2.83 11.27
CA ASN A 346 -19.73 -2.22 12.51
C ASN A 346 -20.28 -0.79 12.68
N ASP A 347 -21.52 -0.55 12.23
CA ASP A 347 -22.23 0.73 12.36
C ASP A 347 -21.45 1.94 11.81
N GLY A 348 -20.56 1.71 10.84
CA GLY A 348 -19.64 2.73 10.35
C GLY A 348 -20.33 4.00 9.87
N LEU A 349 -21.48 3.87 9.22
CA LEU A 349 -22.30 5.00 8.75
C LEU A 349 -22.85 5.85 9.90
N ALA A 350 -23.31 5.21 10.99
CA ALA A 350 -23.79 5.92 12.18
C ALA A 350 -22.64 6.65 12.89
N ILE A 351 -21.45 6.04 12.92
CA ILE A 351 -20.24 6.67 13.46
C ILE A 351 -19.86 7.92 12.65
N LEU A 352 -19.93 7.87 11.30
CA LEU A 352 -19.69 9.05 10.47
C LEU A 352 -20.73 10.15 10.74
N THR A 353 -22.01 9.81 10.86
CA THR A 353 -23.07 10.78 11.23
C THR A 353 -22.75 11.44 12.58
N GLN A 354 -22.42 10.65 13.60
CA GLN A 354 -22.08 11.13 14.94
C GLN A 354 -20.90 12.10 14.92
N LEU A 355 -19.83 11.76 14.18
CA LEU A 355 -18.65 12.63 14.05
C LEU A 355 -18.97 13.95 13.35
N LEU A 356 -19.89 13.94 12.38
CA LEU A 356 -20.29 15.13 11.64
C LEU A 356 -21.19 16.06 12.46
N GLU A 357 -22.10 15.48 13.25
CA GLU A 357 -23.13 16.21 14.00
C GLU A 357 -22.66 16.74 15.36
N HIS A 358 -21.82 15.98 16.08
CA HIS A 358 -21.53 16.27 17.47
C HIS A 358 -20.78 17.60 17.66
N ALA A 359 -21.34 18.49 18.49
CA ALA A 359 -20.88 19.87 18.64
C ALA A 359 -19.43 20.00 19.15
N ASP A 360 -19.00 19.08 20.01
CA ASP A 360 -17.62 19.05 20.54
C ASP A 360 -16.57 18.55 19.54
N VAL A 361 -16.98 17.91 18.44
CA VAL A 361 -16.03 17.38 17.46
C VAL A 361 -15.46 18.54 16.64
N PRO A 362 -14.12 18.69 16.55
CA PRO A 362 -13.50 19.80 15.82
C PRO A 362 -13.88 19.82 14.33
N PRO A 363 -13.98 21.01 13.70
CA PRO A 363 -14.27 21.14 12.26
C PRO A 363 -13.30 20.36 11.36
N SER A 364 -12.05 20.17 11.79
CA SER A 364 -11.06 19.38 11.05
C SER A 364 -11.38 17.88 10.97
N ILE A 365 -12.07 17.31 11.97
CA ILE A 365 -12.54 15.92 11.95
C ILE A 365 -13.84 15.84 11.13
N GLN A 366 -14.79 16.75 11.39
CA GLN A 366 -16.05 16.85 10.63
C GLN A 366 -15.78 16.98 9.12
N HIS A 367 -14.82 17.82 8.73
CA HIS A 367 -14.40 17.98 7.34
C HIS A 367 -13.82 16.71 6.73
N LYS A 368 -12.96 15.99 7.45
CA LYS A 368 -12.43 14.69 6.98
C LYS A 368 -13.53 13.64 6.83
N THR A 369 -14.51 13.63 7.72
CA THR A 369 -15.68 12.73 7.65
C THR A 369 -16.49 13.03 6.39
N LEU A 370 -16.70 14.32 6.11
CA LEU A 370 -17.38 14.80 4.92
C LEU A 370 -16.65 14.38 3.64
N VAL A 371 -15.33 14.57 3.59
CA VAL A 371 -14.50 14.18 2.44
C VAL A 371 -14.55 12.67 2.20
N LEU A 372 -14.49 11.86 3.26
CA LEU A 372 -14.65 10.40 3.15
C LEU A 372 -16.02 10.02 2.56
N ALA A 373 -17.10 10.62 3.07
CA ALA A 373 -18.44 10.38 2.55
C ALA A 373 -18.55 10.75 1.06
N ARG A 374 -17.94 11.87 0.65
CA ARG A 374 -17.87 12.29 -0.75
C ARG A 374 -17.10 11.27 -1.60
N HIS A 375 -15.96 10.78 -1.14
CA HIS A 375 -15.19 9.75 -1.87
C HIS A 375 -16.02 8.48 -2.10
N LEU A 376 -16.74 7.99 -1.09
CA LEU A 376 -17.58 6.80 -1.21
C LEU A 376 -18.77 7.00 -2.18
N LEU A 377 -19.37 8.20 -2.19
CA LEU A 377 -20.42 8.52 -3.17
C LEU A 377 -19.87 8.59 -4.60
N LEU A 378 -18.72 9.21 -4.79
CA LEU A 378 -18.08 9.29 -6.10
C LEU A 378 -17.66 7.91 -6.60
N GLU A 379 -17.11 7.07 -5.72
CA GLU A 379 -16.76 5.69 -6.07
C GLU A 379 -17.99 4.90 -6.53
N HIS A 380 -19.12 5.02 -5.82
CA HIS A 380 -20.37 4.42 -6.26
C HIS A 380 -20.79 4.92 -7.66
N ASP A 381 -20.68 6.23 -7.92
CA ASP A 381 -21.10 6.83 -9.18
C ASP A 381 -20.15 6.48 -10.36
N LEU A 382 -18.97 5.90 -10.08
CA LEU A 382 -18.02 5.39 -11.09
C LEU A 382 -18.27 3.93 -11.47
N ILE A 383 -19.18 3.21 -10.80
CA ILE A 383 -19.50 1.82 -11.14
C ILE A 383 -20.24 1.79 -12.48
N ASP A 384 -19.67 1.11 -13.47
CA ASP A 384 -20.31 0.88 -14.76
C ASP A 384 -21.44 -0.15 -14.64
N GLY A 385 -22.65 0.24 -15.07
CA GLY A 385 -23.84 -0.60 -15.02
C GLY A 385 -24.54 -0.60 -13.65
N PRO A 386 -25.73 -1.22 -13.52
CA PRO A 386 -26.41 -1.30 -12.24
C PRO A 386 -25.56 -2.12 -11.27
N PRO A 387 -25.15 -1.58 -10.12
CA PRO A 387 -24.44 -2.36 -9.11
C PRO A 387 -25.31 -3.56 -8.72
N ALA A 388 -24.68 -4.70 -8.46
CA ALA A 388 -25.39 -5.82 -7.87
C ALA A 388 -26.13 -5.32 -6.63
N LEU A 389 -27.40 -5.72 -6.46
CA LEU A 389 -28.28 -5.25 -5.37
C LEU A 389 -27.66 -5.43 -3.97
N ASP A 390 -26.67 -6.32 -3.84
CA ASP A 390 -25.95 -6.67 -2.63
C ASP A 390 -24.57 -5.99 -2.49
N HIS A 391 -24.20 -5.09 -3.41
CA HIS A 391 -22.95 -4.36 -3.35
C HIS A 391 -22.94 -3.37 -2.17
N PRO A 392 -21.90 -3.35 -1.31
CA PRO A 392 -21.89 -2.51 -0.11
C PRO A 392 -22.01 -1.01 -0.41
N LEU A 393 -21.43 -0.53 -1.51
CA LEU A 393 -21.57 0.88 -1.92
C LEU A 393 -23.02 1.30 -2.17
N ALA A 394 -23.91 0.41 -2.61
CA ALA A 394 -25.32 0.78 -2.81
C ALA A 394 -26.00 1.11 -1.47
N ALA A 395 -25.71 0.33 -0.42
CA ALA A 395 -26.19 0.60 0.93
C ALA A 395 -25.57 1.89 1.52
N ILE A 396 -24.27 2.09 1.30
CA ILE A 396 -23.55 3.32 1.72
C ILE A 396 -24.16 4.53 1.03
N GLN A 397 -24.34 4.49 -0.29
CA GLN A 397 -24.92 5.57 -1.08
C GLN A 397 -26.33 5.92 -0.61
N THR A 398 -27.19 4.89 -0.41
CA THR A 398 -28.56 5.07 0.08
C THR A 398 -28.57 5.82 1.42
N TYR A 399 -27.68 5.47 2.35
CA TYR A 399 -27.59 6.13 3.64
C TYR A 399 -27.02 7.56 3.55
N LEU A 400 -25.93 7.76 2.79
CA LEU A 400 -25.30 9.08 2.65
C LEU A 400 -26.17 10.08 1.89
N ARG A 401 -27.15 9.60 1.12
CA ARG A 401 -28.21 10.39 0.47
C ARG A 401 -29.54 10.39 1.25
N SER A 402 -29.53 9.98 2.51
CA SER A 402 -30.71 10.00 3.39
C SER A 402 -30.77 11.28 4.24
N PRO A 403 -31.95 11.62 4.81
CA PRO A 403 -32.06 12.75 5.74
C PRO A 403 -31.09 12.67 6.92
N ALA A 404 -30.79 11.45 7.38
CA ALA A 404 -29.89 11.22 8.53
C ALA A 404 -28.46 11.72 8.30
N PHE A 405 -28.02 11.82 7.04
CA PHE A 405 -26.68 12.35 6.71
C PHE A 405 -26.74 13.74 6.07
N CYS A 406 -27.76 14.02 5.26
CA CYS A 406 -27.91 15.31 4.60
C CYS A 406 -28.17 16.48 5.55
N ILE A 407 -28.91 16.26 6.66
CA ILE A 407 -29.13 17.30 7.67
C ILE A 407 -27.80 17.72 8.34
N PRO A 408 -26.97 16.78 8.84
CA PRO A 408 -25.63 17.11 9.33
C PRO A 408 -24.72 17.82 8.31
N THR A 409 -24.78 17.47 7.01
CA THR A 409 -24.01 18.17 5.97
C THR A 409 -24.38 19.65 5.89
N VAL A 410 -25.68 19.97 5.90
CA VAL A 410 -26.18 21.36 5.88
C VAL A 410 -25.78 22.08 7.17
N ALA A 411 -25.92 21.44 8.33
CA ALA A 411 -25.52 21.99 9.62
C ALA A 411 -24.02 22.30 9.69
N PHE A 412 -23.18 21.48 9.05
CA PHE A 412 -21.75 21.78 8.90
C PHE A 412 -21.51 23.04 8.07
N LEU A 413 -22.16 23.16 6.91
CA LEU A 413 -22.02 24.34 6.04
C LEU A 413 -22.52 25.63 6.71
N HIS A 414 -23.56 25.58 7.55
CA HIS A 414 -24.02 26.76 8.31
C HIS A 414 -22.99 27.32 9.29
N LYS A 415 -21.95 26.57 9.63
CA LYS A 415 -20.81 27.05 10.41
C LYS A 415 -19.77 27.77 9.54
N SER A 416 -20.11 28.15 8.31
CA SER A 416 -19.21 28.67 7.27
C SER A 416 -18.25 29.77 7.74
N GLU A 417 -18.69 30.65 8.65
CA GLU A 417 -17.86 31.72 9.22
C GLU A 417 -16.63 31.20 9.98
N THR A 418 -16.70 29.97 10.49
CA THR A 418 -15.61 29.30 11.23
C THR A 418 -14.83 28.31 10.38
N LEU A 419 -15.25 28.11 9.12
CA LEU A 419 -14.67 27.14 8.20
C LEU A 419 -13.70 27.83 7.24
N GLY A 420 -12.60 27.14 6.92
CA GLY A 420 -11.73 27.55 5.81
C GLY A 420 -12.39 27.30 4.45
N VAL A 421 -11.94 28.01 3.42
CA VAL A 421 -12.48 27.94 2.04
C VAL A 421 -12.58 26.49 1.55
N ARG A 422 -11.53 25.69 1.73
CA ARG A 422 -11.53 24.28 1.33
C ARG A 422 -12.65 23.48 1.99
N GLN A 423 -12.92 23.72 3.28
CA GLN A 423 -13.96 23.01 4.02
C GLN A 423 -15.36 23.38 3.53
N GLN A 424 -15.56 24.66 3.21
CA GLN A 424 -16.81 25.17 2.64
C GLN A 424 -17.07 24.58 1.24
N VAL A 425 -16.05 24.57 0.38
CA VAL A 425 -16.13 23.99 -0.97
C VAL A 425 -16.43 22.49 -0.91
N ASP A 426 -15.66 21.72 -0.14
CA ASP A 426 -15.88 20.28 -0.01
C ASP A 426 -17.30 19.95 0.51
N ALA A 427 -17.84 20.77 1.42
CA ALA A 427 -19.22 20.63 1.90
C ALA A 427 -20.25 20.83 0.77
N ILE A 428 -20.10 21.88 -0.05
CA ILE A 428 -20.96 22.14 -1.20
C ILE A 428 -20.86 21.01 -2.23
N GLU A 429 -19.66 20.48 -2.47
CA GLU A 429 -19.47 19.37 -3.39
C GLU A 429 -20.08 18.05 -2.88
N LEU A 430 -20.04 17.78 -1.58
CA LEU A 430 -20.81 16.66 -1.01
C LEU A 430 -22.31 16.88 -1.21
N MET A 431 -22.82 18.09 -0.93
CA MET A 431 -24.24 18.38 -1.15
C MET A 431 -24.65 18.16 -2.61
N LEU A 432 -23.80 18.51 -3.57
CA LEU A 432 -24.01 18.17 -4.98
C LEU A 432 -24.09 16.67 -5.22
N ALA A 433 -23.22 15.87 -4.59
CA ALA A 433 -23.24 14.42 -4.69
C ALA A 433 -24.44 13.77 -3.96
N GLN A 434 -25.16 14.53 -3.12
CA GLN A 434 -26.35 14.08 -2.39
C GLN A 434 -27.68 14.36 -3.10
N VAL A 435 -27.67 15.14 -4.18
CA VAL A 435 -28.82 15.43 -5.03
C VAL A 435 -28.95 14.36 -6.13
N PRO A 436 -30.16 13.94 -6.55
CA PRO A 436 -31.49 14.49 -6.19
C PRO A 436 -32.09 14.13 -4.82
N PRO A 437 -31.78 13.02 -4.13
CA PRO A 437 -32.54 12.62 -2.94
C PRO A 437 -32.66 13.67 -1.83
N CYS A 438 -31.61 14.48 -1.62
CA CYS A 438 -31.60 15.50 -0.57
C CYS A 438 -32.08 16.88 -1.02
N ALA A 439 -32.46 17.07 -2.29
CA ALA A 439 -32.92 18.37 -2.80
C ALA A 439 -34.13 18.93 -2.02
N PRO A 440 -35.17 18.14 -1.66
CA PRO A 440 -36.31 18.66 -0.88
C PRO A 440 -35.89 19.17 0.52
N LEU A 441 -34.92 18.52 1.15
CA LEU A 441 -34.39 18.94 2.45
C LEU A 441 -33.61 20.26 2.32
N PHE A 442 -32.75 20.36 1.30
CA PHE A 442 -31.98 21.57 1.04
C PHE A 442 -32.88 22.74 0.63
N GLN A 443 -34.00 22.47 -0.05
CA GLN A 443 -35.03 23.46 -0.38
C GLN A 443 -35.77 23.98 0.84
N ALA A 444 -36.05 23.11 1.80
CA ALA A 444 -36.76 23.46 3.03
C ALA A 444 -35.90 24.30 3.99
N ASP A 445 -34.58 24.26 3.85
CA ASP A 445 -33.66 25.07 4.65
C ASP A 445 -33.69 26.55 4.22
N ALA A 446 -34.29 27.39 5.07
CA ALA A 446 -34.46 28.82 4.80
C ALA A 446 -33.14 29.60 4.77
N ALA A 447 -32.10 29.14 5.47
CA ALA A 447 -30.82 29.83 5.61
C ALA A 447 -29.82 29.43 4.54
N LEU A 448 -29.96 28.25 3.92
CA LEU A 448 -29.00 27.71 2.97
C LEU A 448 -28.74 28.65 1.79
N ARG A 449 -29.79 29.25 1.20
CA ARG A 449 -29.64 30.19 0.09
C ARG A 449 -28.86 31.44 0.48
N SER A 450 -29.09 31.99 1.68
CA SER A 450 -28.33 33.12 2.18
C SER A 450 -26.87 32.75 2.44
N THR A 451 -26.60 31.58 3.03
CA THR A 451 -25.23 31.08 3.25
C THR A 451 -24.48 30.92 1.93
N LEU A 452 -25.10 30.30 0.90
CA LEU A 452 -24.49 30.16 -0.42
C LEU A 452 -24.22 31.51 -1.10
N SER A 453 -25.14 32.48 -0.97
CA SER A 453 -24.94 33.83 -1.51
C SER A 453 -23.79 34.56 -0.83
N GLN A 454 -23.67 34.44 0.50
CA GLN A 454 -22.58 35.02 1.27
C GLN A 454 -21.24 34.41 0.84
N LEU A 455 -21.16 33.07 0.78
CA LEU A 455 -19.97 32.35 0.33
C LEU A 455 -19.51 32.79 -1.06
N ASN A 456 -20.45 32.86 -2.00
CA ASN A 456 -20.19 33.30 -3.36
C ASN A 456 -19.58 34.71 -3.40
N GLN A 457 -20.11 35.64 -2.59
CA GLN A 457 -19.58 36.99 -2.50
C GLN A 457 -18.19 37.01 -1.84
N THR A 458 -18.01 36.30 -0.73
CA THR A 458 -16.73 36.27 -0.01
C THR A 458 -15.60 35.72 -0.88
N TRP A 459 -15.83 34.61 -1.59
CA TRP A 459 -14.83 34.02 -2.48
C TRP A 459 -14.51 34.88 -3.68
N PHE A 460 -15.52 35.55 -4.25
CA PHE A 460 -15.31 36.49 -5.36
C PHE A 460 -14.39 37.65 -4.96
N THR A 461 -14.53 38.15 -3.74
CA THR A 461 -13.74 39.28 -3.22
C THR A 461 -12.41 38.88 -2.59
N ASP A 462 -12.18 37.59 -2.33
CA ASP A 462 -10.94 37.09 -1.71
C ASP A 462 -9.76 37.29 -2.66
N MET A 463 -8.79 38.13 -2.30
CA MET A 463 -7.65 38.41 -3.18
C MET A 463 -6.59 37.30 -3.20
N ASP A 464 -6.55 36.45 -2.18
CA ASP A 464 -5.55 35.40 -2.01
C ASP A 464 -5.96 34.11 -2.74
N MET A 465 -7.23 33.98 -3.08
CA MET A 465 -7.75 32.85 -3.84
C MET A 465 -7.47 33.00 -5.34
N GLU A 466 -6.87 31.97 -5.96
CA GLU A 466 -6.58 31.94 -7.39
C GLU A 466 -7.88 32.02 -8.23
N ASN A 467 -7.82 32.74 -9.35
CA ASN A 467 -9.01 32.98 -10.18
C ASN A 467 -9.65 31.70 -10.73
N GLU A 468 -8.84 30.68 -11.05
CA GLU A 468 -9.34 29.38 -11.50
C GLU A 468 -10.10 28.67 -10.38
N HIS A 469 -9.51 28.62 -9.19
CA HIS A 469 -10.13 28.02 -8.01
C HIS A 469 -11.42 28.75 -7.60
N LYS A 470 -11.46 30.09 -7.70
CA LYS A 470 -12.70 30.87 -7.54
C LYS A 470 -13.77 30.43 -8.52
N ALA A 471 -13.43 30.37 -9.81
CA ALA A 471 -14.38 30.04 -10.84
C ALA A 471 -14.95 28.63 -10.65
N GLU A 472 -14.14 27.66 -10.25
CA GLU A 472 -14.59 26.30 -9.91
C GLU A 472 -15.52 26.29 -8.69
N SER A 473 -15.15 26.98 -7.62
CA SER A 473 -15.93 27.04 -6.38
C SER A 473 -17.29 27.71 -6.60
N MET A 474 -17.31 28.82 -7.34
CA MET A 474 -18.56 29.51 -7.72
C MET A 474 -19.42 28.66 -8.66
N ARG A 475 -18.80 27.88 -9.57
CA ARG A 475 -19.53 26.90 -10.40
C ARG A 475 -20.20 25.82 -9.55
N ALA A 476 -19.56 25.34 -8.48
CA ALA A 476 -20.16 24.39 -7.57
C ALA A 476 -21.41 24.97 -6.88
N ILE A 477 -21.35 26.23 -6.40
CA ILE A 477 -22.51 26.94 -5.85
C ILE A 477 -23.63 27.04 -6.89
N ALA A 478 -23.33 27.48 -8.11
CA ALA A 478 -24.33 27.66 -9.16
C ALA A 478 -25.03 26.34 -9.49
N ARG A 479 -24.28 25.23 -9.59
CA ARG A 479 -24.85 23.89 -9.81
C ARG A 479 -25.76 23.48 -8.65
N LEU A 480 -25.36 23.74 -7.41
CA LEU A 480 -26.15 23.35 -6.24
C LEU A 480 -27.45 24.15 -6.19
N VAL A 481 -27.37 25.48 -6.39
CA VAL A 481 -28.55 26.36 -6.47
C VAL A 481 -29.50 25.90 -7.57
N HIS A 482 -28.98 25.57 -8.76
CA HIS A 482 -29.80 25.06 -9.85
C HIS A 482 -30.50 23.75 -9.45
N ALA A 483 -29.78 22.82 -8.85
CA ALA A 483 -30.31 21.50 -8.52
C ALA A 483 -31.31 21.51 -7.34
N ILE A 484 -31.26 22.53 -6.48
CA ILE A 484 -32.25 22.76 -5.42
C ILE A 484 -33.32 23.78 -5.83
N THR A 485 -33.32 24.31 -7.04
CA THR A 485 -34.42 25.18 -7.49
C THR A 485 -35.57 24.29 -7.97
N PRO A 486 -36.80 24.47 -7.47
CA PRO A 486 -37.94 23.69 -7.95
C PRO A 486 -38.10 23.93 -9.46
N THR A 487 -38.11 22.84 -10.24
CA THR A 487 -38.48 22.90 -11.65
C THR A 487 -39.96 23.29 -11.70
N ALA A 488 -40.28 24.42 -12.33
CA ALA A 488 -41.67 24.76 -12.61
C ALA A 488 -42.28 23.62 -13.46
N VAL A 489 -43.25 22.92 -12.89
CA VAL A 489 -44.06 21.89 -13.58
C VAL A 489 -45.18 22.55 -14.33
#